data_AF-A0A830EJL8-F1
#
_entry.id   AF-A0A830EJL8-F1
#
_cell.length_a   1.000
_cell.length_b   1.000
_cell.length_c   1.000
_cell.angle_alpha   90.00
_cell.angle_beta   90.00
_cell.angle_gamma   90.00
#
_symmetry.space_group_name_H-M   'P 1'
#
loop_
_entity.id
_entity.type
_entity.pdbx_description
1 polymer ?
#
loop_
_entity_poly.entity_id
_entity_poly.type
_entity_poly.pdbx_seq_one_letter_code
_entity_poly.pdbx_strand_id
1 'polypeptide(L)'
;MVAFSTEPVDEYTDKLRRVLKPTGGIQIRKVTNPTDGERRVLLESNTYPDPVTAIELTITYAETGGLSVTYRENWDGDYWECRWGRHPNAHNTDDHFHYPPDAGTSDMPPAVDASYKQDILVMTDIGDFLAERYLDIVSSESATYPSQYTWTNEYCSATYEFPP
;
A
#
# COMPACT_ATOMS: atom_id res chain seq x y z
N MET A 1 25.47 -2.96 23.59
CA MET A 1 24.16 -2.42 23.99
C MET A 1 23.38 -2.24 22.71
N VAL A 2 22.49 -3.18 22.39
CA VAL A 2 21.71 -3.11 21.14
C VAL A 2 20.52 -2.20 21.44
N ALA A 3 20.52 -1.01 20.87
CA ALA A 3 19.34 -0.15 20.90
C ALA A 3 18.29 -0.81 20.02
N PHE A 4 17.22 -1.33 20.61
CA PHE A 4 16.00 -1.59 19.86
C PHE A 4 15.41 -0.22 19.59
N SER A 5 15.65 0.27 18.38
CA SER A 5 15.28 1.62 18.00
C SER A 5 13.83 1.63 17.51
N THR A 6 13.16 2.74 17.71
CA THR A 6 11.84 3.04 17.15
C THR A 6 11.88 3.20 15.61
N GLU A 7 12.96 2.77 14.94
CA GLU A 7 13.36 3.21 13.60
C GLU A 7 12.74 2.46 12.39
N PRO A 8 12.16 1.23 12.44
CA PRO A 8 11.82 0.56 11.18
C PRO A 8 10.80 1.35 10.35
N VAL A 9 9.78 1.96 10.99
CA VAL A 9 8.79 2.78 10.26
C VAL A 9 9.34 4.09 9.72
N ASP A 10 10.32 4.71 10.38
CA ASP A 10 10.98 5.91 9.87
C ASP A 10 11.86 5.57 8.68
N GLU A 11 12.65 4.49 8.77
CA GLU A 11 13.45 4.01 7.65
C GLU A 11 12.58 3.58 6.46
N TYR A 12 11.46 2.88 6.70
CA TYR A 12 10.48 2.55 5.66
C TYR A 12 9.92 3.80 4.99
N THR A 13 9.54 4.81 5.78
CA THR A 13 9.03 6.09 5.27
C THR A 13 10.08 6.82 4.42
N ASP A 14 11.33 6.83 4.87
CA ASP A 14 12.45 7.44 4.14
C ASP A 14 12.78 6.72 2.84
N LYS A 15 12.78 5.38 2.86
CA LYS A 15 12.97 4.58 1.64
C LYS A 15 11.83 4.83 0.66
N LEU A 16 10.58 4.79 1.12
CA LEU A 16 9.42 5.07 0.29
C LEU A 16 9.49 6.46 -0.34
N ARG A 17 9.86 7.49 0.45
CA ARG A 17 10.08 8.87 -0.04
C ARG A 17 11.10 8.92 -1.19
N ARG A 18 12.18 8.14 -1.10
CA ARG A 18 13.23 8.08 -2.14
C ARG A 18 12.77 7.38 -3.41
N VAL A 19 11.78 6.48 -3.34
CA VAL A 19 11.23 5.74 -4.48
C VAL A 19 10.10 6.52 -5.17
N LEU A 20 9.18 7.12 -4.40
CA LEU A 20 8.01 7.82 -4.96
C LEU A 20 8.36 9.02 -5.86
N LYS A 21 9.40 9.78 -5.48
CA LYS A 21 9.81 10.99 -6.22
C LYS A 21 10.27 10.70 -7.67
N PRO A 22 11.22 9.78 -7.93
CA PRO A 22 11.66 9.49 -9.29
C PRO A 22 10.65 8.71 -10.13
N THR A 23 9.88 7.79 -9.54
CA THR A 23 9.05 6.86 -10.31
C THR A 23 7.72 7.46 -10.75
N GLY A 24 7.13 8.38 -9.97
CA GLY A 24 5.83 8.98 -10.29
C GLY A 24 5.73 10.50 -10.11
N GLY A 25 6.82 11.18 -9.72
CA GLY A 25 6.76 12.60 -9.33
C GLY A 25 5.91 12.86 -8.08
N ILE A 26 5.55 11.80 -7.36
CA ILE A 26 4.67 11.82 -6.19
C ILE A 26 5.45 12.44 -5.03
N GLN A 27 4.86 13.46 -4.41
CA GLN A 27 5.45 14.14 -3.26
C GLN A 27 4.70 13.77 -1.98
N ILE A 28 5.45 13.63 -0.88
CA ILE A 28 4.86 13.49 0.45
C ILE A 28 4.56 14.89 0.96
N ARG A 29 3.27 15.20 1.14
CA ARG A 29 2.78 16.45 1.71
C ARG A 29 2.99 16.52 3.21
N LYS A 30 2.65 15.43 3.91
CA LYS A 30 2.69 15.38 5.38
C LYS A 30 2.99 13.97 5.87
N VAL A 31 3.76 13.87 6.94
CA VAL A 31 3.89 12.65 7.74
C VAL A 31 3.38 12.94 9.15
N THR A 32 2.60 12.02 9.72
CA THR A 32 2.19 12.06 11.13
C THR A 32 2.54 10.75 11.82
N ASN A 33 2.74 10.82 13.13
CA ASN A 33 3.22 9.71 13.96
C ASN A 33 2.20 9.47 15.07
N PRO A 34 1.07 8.78 14.79
CA PRO A 34 0.02 8.56 15.80
C PRO A 34 0.52 7.75 16.99
N THR A 35 1.45 6.82 16.73
CA THR A 35 2.14 5.99 17.72
C THR A 35 3.60 5.79 17.31
N ASP A 36 4.43 5.23 18.19
CA ASP A 36 5.83 4.96 17.89
C ASP A 36 5.99 4.02 16.68
N GLY A 37 5.12 3.01 16.58
CA GLY A 37 5.12 2.01 15.51
C GLY A 37 4.25 2.34 14.30
N GLU A 38 3.79 3.58 14.14
CA GLU A 38 2.92 3.99 13.02
C GLU A 38 3.37 5.30 12.38
N ARG A 39 3.35 5.34 11.04
CA ARG A 39 3.50 6.55 10.24
C ARG A 39 2.34 6.64 9.25
N ARG A 40 1.64 7.78 9.25
CA ARG A 40 0.67 8.12 8.19
C ARG A 40 1.27 9.14 7.26
N VAL A 41 1.33 8.81 5.98
CA VAL A 41 1.96 9.55 4.91
C VAL A 41 0.87 10.05 3.98
N LEU A 42 0.57 11.34 4.06
CA LEU A 42 -0.33 12.01 3.12
C LEU A 42 0.48 12.46 1.90
N LEU A 43 0.03 12.06 0.72
CA LEU A 43 0.62 12.45 -0.55
C LEU A 43 0.07 13.81 -1.02
N GLU A 44 0.81 14.49 -1.87
CA GLU A 44 0.47 15.84 -2.38
C GLU A 44 -0.67 15.77 -3.39
N SER A 45 -1.68 16.63 -3.21
CA SER A 45 -2.96 16.55 -3.92
C SER A 45 -3.05 17.40 -5.19
N ASN A 46 -2.06 18.24 -5.48
CA ASN A 46 -2.11 19.19 -6.59
C ASN A 46 -2.09 18.55 -7.98
N THR A 47 -1.95 17.23 -8.06
CA THR A 47 -1.87 16.45 -9.29
C THR A 47 -2.94 15.38 -9.40
N TYR A 48 -3.84 15.25 -8.42
CA TYR A 48 -4.93 14.28 -8.47
C TYR A 48 -6.03 14.78 -9.41
N PRO A 49 -6.49 13.96 -10.37
CA PRO A 49 -7.70 14.29 -11.10
C PRO A 49 -8.91 14.16 -10.18
N ASP A 50 -9.94 14.98 -10.42
CA ASP A 50 -11.26 14.70 -9.86
C ASP A 50 -11.71 13.29 -10.35
N PRO A 51 -12.29 12.44 -9.48
CA PRO A 51 -12.81 12.75 -8.14
C PRO A 51 -11.89 12.32 -6.97
N VAL A 52 -10.59 12.13 -7.19
CA VAL A 52 -9.67 11.70 -6.11
C VAL A 52 -9.38 12.88 -5.18
N THR A 53 -9.80 12.73 -3.91
CA THR A 53 -9.74 13.80 -2.91
C THR A 53 -8.52 13.72 -2.00
N ALA A 54 -8.02 12.51 -1.74
CA ALA A 54 -6.83 12.28 -0.93
C ALA A 54 -6.23 10.91 -1.21
N ILE A 55 -4.91 10.81 -1.05
CA ILE A 55 -4.19 9.55 -1.07
C ILE A 55 -3.29 9.48 0.17
N GLU A 56 -3.45 8.42 0.94
CA GLU A 56 -2.72 8.20 2.20
C GLU A 56 -2.08 6.81 2.22
N LEU A 57 -0.88 6.72 2.79
CA LEU A 57 -0.33 5.46 3.26
C LEU A 57 -0.28 5.43 4.77
N THR A 58 -0.59 4.27 5.36
CA THR A 58 -0.33 3.97 6.76
C THR A 58 0.69 2.84 6.84
N ILE A 59 1.88 3.15 7.37
CA ILE A 59 2.97 2.19 7.60
C ILE A 59 2.98 1.86 9.10
N THR A 60 2.86 0.58 9.43
CA THR A 60 2.89 0.09 10.80
C THR A 60 3.95 -0.98 10.98
N TYR A 61 4.58 -1.00 12.15
CA TYR A 61 5.48 -2.08 12.56
C TYR A 61 5.35 -2.34 14.06
N ALA A 62 5.30 -3.61 14.43
CA ALA A 62 5.49 -4.06 15.80
C ALA A 62 6.36 -5.33 15.80
N GLU A 63 7.22 -5.53 16.80
CA GLU A 63 8.11 -6.71 16.86
C GLU A 63 7.34 -8.04 16.76
N THR A 64 6.19 -8.13 17.43
CA THR A 64 5.32 -9.32 17.40
C THR A 64 4.32 -9.31 16.26
N GLY A 65 4.09 -8.15 15.64
CA GLY A 65 3.03 -7.92 14.65
C GLY A 65 3.55 -7.72 13.23
N GLY A 66 4.87 -7.70 13.03
CA GLY A 66 5.50 -7.52 11.73
C GLY A 66 5.18 -6.18 11.07
N LEU A 67 5.41 -6.12 9.75
CA LEU A 67 5.14 -4.94 8.92
C LEU A 67 3.71 -5.01 8.38
N SER A 68 3.03 -3.88 8.36
CA SER A 68 1.86 -3.70 7.51
C SER A 68 1.85 -2.31 6.88
N VAL A 69 1.62 -2.27 5.56
CA VAL A 69 1.42 -1.03 4.80
C VAL A 69 0.03 -1.05 4.21
N THR A 70 -0.76 -0.03 4.51
CA THR A 70 -2.07 0.21 3.90
C THR A 70 -1.95 1.40 2.98
N TYR A 71 -2.42 1.29 1.74
CA TYR A 71 -2.57 2.42 0.84
C TYR A 71 -4.05 2.65 0.58
N ARG A 72 -4.49 3.90 0.70
CA ARG A 72 -5.89 4.28 0.55
C ARG A 72 -6.04 5.54 -0.30
N GLU A 73 -6.92 5.45 -1.28
CA GLU A 73 -7.41 6.56 -2.08
C GLU A 73 -8.84 6.88 -1.61
N ASN A 74 -9.11 8.14 -1.29
CA ASN A 74 -10.47 8.62 -1.06
C ASN A 74 -10.99 9.26 -2.35
N TRP A 75 -12.11 8.74 -2.84
CA TRP A 75 -12.82 9.22 -4.02
C TRP A 75 -14.11 9.91 -3.56
N ASP A 76 -14.68 10.82 -4.36
CA ASP A 76 -15.99 11.39 -4.04
C ASP A 76 -17.07 10.28 -4.01
N GLY A 77 -17.46 9.88 -2.80
CA GLY A 77 -18.44 8.83 -2.56
C GLY A 77 -17.93 7.38 -2.56
N ASP A 78 -16.62 7.15 -2.73
CA ASP A 78 -16.03 5.80 -2.81
C ASP A 78 -14.59 5.75 -2.22
N TYR A 79 -13.98 4.57 -2.14
CA TYR A 79 -12.58 4.43 -1.77
C TYR A 79 -11.91 3.27 -2.51
N TRP A 80 -10.60 3.37 -2.63
CA TRP A 80 -9.74 2.29 -3.11
C TRP A 80 -8.71 1.99 -2.04
N GLU A 81 -8.53 0.73 -1.67
CA GLU A 81 -7.61 0.33 -0.62
C GLU A 81 -6.95 -1.01 -0.96
N CYS A 82 -5.65 -1.10 -0.70
CA CYS A 82 -4.92 -2.36 -0.68
C CYS A 82 -3.91 -2.39 0.47
N ARG A 83 -3.45 -3.59 0.83
CA ARG A 83 -2.56 -3.79 1.97
C ARG A 83 -1.48 -4.81 1.71
N TRP A 84 -0.26 -4.49 2.09
CA TRP A 84 0.85 -5.43 2.19
C TRP A 84 1.05 -5.81 3.65
N GLY A 85 0.90 -7.09 3.97
CA GLY A 85 1.14 -7.65 5.30
C GLY A 85 2.36 -8.56 5.29
N ARG A 86 3.28 -8.35 6.23
CA ARG A 86 4.34 -9.31 6.60
C ARG A 86 4.16 -9.62 8.06
N HIS A 87 3.27 -10.55 8.37
CA HIS A 87 2.98 -10.98 9.73
C HIS A 87 2.21 -12.30 9.77
N PRO A 88 2.32 -13.08 10.86
CA PRO A 88 1.53 -14.29 11.01
C PRO A 88 0.02 -14.00 10.92
N ASN A 89 -0.71 -14.86 10.23
CA ASN A 89 -2.17 -14.89 10.27
C ASN A 89 -2.68 -16.35 10.15
N ALA A 90 -4.00 -16.57 10.20
CA ALA A 90 -4.58 -17.91 10.24
C ALA A 90 -4.77 -18.59 8.86
N HIS A 91 -4.62 -17.84 7.76
CA HIS A 91 -5.11 -18.25 6.43
C HIS A 91 -4.06 -18.11 5.31
N ASN A 92 -2.98 -17.38 5.55
CA ASN A 92 -1.94 -17.06 4.57
C ASN A 92 -0.54 -17.25 5.17
N THR A 93 0.46 -17.23 4.29
CA THR A 93 1.86 -17.06 4.70
C THR A 93 2.10 -15.69 5.35
N ASP A 94 3.24 -15.53 6.02
CA ASP A 94 3.62 -14.26 6.65
C ASP A 94 3.50 -13.09 5.67
N ASP A 95 4.04 -13.25 4.45
CA ASP A 95 3.83 -12.32 3.34
C ASP A 95 2.47 -12.57 2.69
N HIS A 96 1.58 -11.59 2.75
CA HIS A 96 0.25 -11.66 2.15
C HIS A 96 -0.26 -10.29 1.70
N PHE A 97 -0.95 -10.28 0.56
CA PHE A 97 -1.50 -9.08 -0.06
C PHE A 97 -3.03 -9.06 0.05
N HIS A 98 -3.57 -8.00 0.62
CA HIS A 98 -4.98 -7.68 0.54
C HIS A 98 -5.22 -6.83 -0.70
N TYR A 99 -5.95 -7.38 -1.65
CA TYR A 99 -6.09 -6.78 -2.96
C TYR A 99 -7.16 -5.68 -3.01
N PRO A 100 -6.99 -4.73 -3.93
CA PRO A 100 -7.98 -3.69 -4.18
C PRO A 100 -9.28 -4.21 -4.84
N PRO A 101 -10.39 -3.45 -4.75
CA PRO A 101 -10.47 -2.06 -4.29
C PRO A 101 -10.74 -1.89 -2.79
N ASP A 102 -10.97 -2.94 -2.02
CA ASP A 102 -11.46 -2.83 -0.64
C ASP A 102 -10.64 -3.63 0.37
N ALA A 103 -9.38 -3.94 0.02
CA ALA A 103 -8.50 -4.83 0.78
C ALA A 103 -9.11 -6.22 1.04
N GLY A 104 -9.87 -6.74 0.07
CA GLY A 104 -10.51 -8.05 0.14
C GLY A 104 -11.64 -8.12 1.18
N THR A 105 -12.26 -7.00 1.52
CA THR A 105 -13.34 -6.97 2.54
C THR A 105 -14.62 -7.64 2.02
N SER A 106 -14.91 -7.51 0.73
CA SER A 106 -16.12 -8.08 0.10
C SER A 106 -15.91 -9.44 -0.56
N ASP A 107 -14.66 -9.84 -0.80
CA ASP A 107 -14.31 -11.06 -1.51
C ASP A 107 -13.65 -12.11 -0.60
N MET A 108 -13.67 -13.38 -1.04
CA MET A 108 -13.01 -14.48 -0.36
C MET A 108 -12.05 -15.19 -1.32
N PRO A 109 -10.76 -15.33 -0.94
CA PRO A 109 -10.14 -15.01 0.33
C PRO A 109 -9.85 -13.52 0.47
N PRO A 110 -9.84 -12.97 1.70
CA PRO A 110 -9.62 -11.54 1.91
C PRO A 110 -8.17 -11.10 1.63
N ALA A 111 -7.26 -12.06 1.45
CA ALA A 111 -5.87 -11.85 1.09
C ALA A 111 -5.31 -13.09 0.38
N VAL A 112 -4.25 -12.87 -0.37
CA VAL A 112 -3.51 -13.92 -1.07
C VAL A 112 -2.07 -14.01 -0.58
N ASP A 113 -1.50 -15.21 -0.65
CA ASP A 113 -0.07 -15.39 -0.36
C ASP A 113 0.77 -14.58 -1.35
N ALA A 114 1.80 -13.94 -0.81
CA ALA A 114 2.72 -13.09 -1.57
C ALA A 114 4.17 -13.43 -1.22
N SER A 115 5.10 -12.80 -1.94
CA SER A 115 6.54 -12.90 -1.64
C SER A 115 7.18 -11.54 -1.87
N TYR A 116 7.50 -10.83 -0.79
CA TYR A 116 8.09 -9.49 -0.89
C TYR A 116 9.61 -9.53 -0.72
N LYS A 117 10.29 -8.50 -1.20
CA LYS A 117 11.71 -8.31 -0.84
C LYS A 117 11.88 -8.21 0.68
N GLN A 118 13.03 -8.64 1.19
CA GLN A 118 13.32 -8.62 2.63
C GLN A 118 13.60 -7.20 3.14
N ASP A 119 13.45 -7.01 4.45
CA ASP A 119 13.74 -5.78 5.17
C ASP A 119 13.09 -4.53 4.52
N ILE A 120 13.84 -3.44 4.44
CA ILE A 120 13.45 -2.17 3.84
C ILE A 120 13.19 -2.22 2.34
N LEU A 121 13.61 -3.28 1.66
CA LEU A 121 13.50 -3.35 0.20
C LEU A 121 12.07 -3.57 -0.28
N VAL A 122 11.17 -4.09 0.56
CA VAL A 122 9.72 -4.16 0.27
C VAL A 122 9.11 -2.80 -0.08
N MET A 123 9.63 -1.71 0.49
CA MET A 123 9.20 -0.34 0.12
C MET A 123 9.53 0.03 -1.32
N THR A 124 10.44 -0.69 -1.99
CA THR A 124 10.70 -0.51 -3.42
C THR A 124 9.55 -1.09 -4.23
N ASP A 125 9.13 -2.32 -3.93
CA ASP A 125 8.01 -2.99 -4.61
C ASP A 125 6.71 -2.19 -4.42
N ILE A 126 6.47 -1.71 -3.19
CA ILE A 126 5.33 -0.83 -2.88
C ILE A 126 5.46 0.49 -3.64
N GLY A 127 6.63 1.14 -3.63
CA GLY A 127 6.79 2.43 -4.31
C GLY A 127 6.60 2.33 -5.83
N ASP A 128 7.04 1.23 -6.45
CA ASP A 128 6.83 0.98 -7.88
C ASP A 128 5.34 0.77 -8.19
N PHE A 129 4.64 -0.04 -7.38
CA PHE A 129 3.19 -0.21 -7.49
C PHE A 129 2.43 1.13 -7.43
N LEU A 130 2.76 1.95 -6.43
CA LEU A 130 2.10 3.22 -6.21
C LEU A 130 2.35 4.20 -7.35
N ALA A 131 3.54 4.15 -7.95
CA ALA A 131 3.84 4.97 -9.11
C ALA A 131 3.04 4.51 -10.34
N GLU A 132 2.92 3.20 -10.58
CA GLU A 132 2.09 2.65 -11.66
C GLU A 132 0.62 3.02 -11.48
N ARG A 133 0.06 2.81 -10.28
CA ARG A 133 -1.33 3.16 -9.96
C ARG A 133 -1.57 4.67 -10.08
N TYR A 134 -0.65 5.48 -9.57
CA TYR A 134 -0.75 6.93 -9.70
C TYR A 134 -0.71 7.38 -11.17
N LEU A 135 0.17 6.79 -11.99
CA LEU A 135 0.24 7.06 -13.42
C LEU A 135 -1.05 6.66 -14.15
N ASP A 136 -1.64 5.51 -13.80
CA ASP A 136 -2.96 5.08 -14.31
C ASP A 136 -4.06 6.11 -13.98
N ILE A 137 -4.10 6.58 -12.73
CA ILE A 137 -5.05 7.62 -12.30
C ILE A 137 -4.87 8.91 -13.11
N VAL A 138 -3.65 9.45 -13.20
CA VAL A 138 -3.42 10.78 -13.81
C VAL A 138 -3.35 10.77 -15.33
N SER A 139 -3.14 9.62 -15.98
CA SER A 139 -3.02 9.51 -17.44
C SER A 139 -4.34 9.18 -18.15
N SER A 140 -5.36 8.77 -17.41
CA SER A 140 -6.65 8.38 -17.97
C SER A 140 -7.57 9.59 -18.19
N GLU A 141 -8.23 9.66 -19.37
CA GLU A 141 -9.31 10.62 -19.62
C GLU A 141 -10.58 10.30 -18.81
N SER A 142 -10.69 9.05 -18.34
CA SER A 142 -11.71 8.53 -17.44
C SER A 142 -11.04 7.59 -16.44
N ALA A 143 -10.78 8.08 -15.22
CA ALA A 143 -10.19 7.27 -14.17
C ALA A 143 -11.04 6.01 -13.92
N THR A 144 -10.39 4.85 -13.82
CA THR A 144 -11.06 3.61 -13.42
C THR A 144 -11.52 3.78 -11.97
N TYR A 145 -12.82 3.97 -11.78
CA TYR A 145 -13.40 4.09 -10.43
C TYR A 145 -13.13 2.80 -9.64
N PRO A 146 -13.05 2.88 -8.31
CA PRO A 146 -12.83 1.68 -7.49
C PRO A 146 -13.88 0.60 -7.77
N SER A 147 -15.15 1.00 -7.94
CA SER A 147 -16.25 0.10 -8.35
C SER A 147 -16.11 -0.59 -9.71
N GLN A 148 -15.19 -0.13 -10.57
CA GLN A 148 -14.93 -0.68 -11.90
C GLN A 148 -13.63 -1.49 -11.95
N TYR A 149 -12.82 -1.43 -10.89
CA TYR A 149 -11.55 -2.11 -10.82
C TYR A 149 -11.78 -3.60 -10.52
N THR A 150 -11.03 -4.46 -11.22
CA THR A 150 -10.96 -5.89 -10.93
C THR A 150 -9.50 -6.26 -10.80
N TRP A 151 -9.12 -6.78 -9.64
CA TRP A 151 -7.75 -7.21 -9.40
C TRP A 151 -7.38 -8.38 -10.31
N THR A 152 -6.20 -8.32 -10.91
CA THR A 152 -5.75 -9.28 -11.94
C THR A 152 -4.64 -10.22 -11.46
N ASN A 153 -4.54 -10.43 -10.15
CA ASN A 153 -3.50 -11.21 -9.48
C ASN A 153 -2.10 -10.58 -9.45
N GLU A 154 -1.98 -9.25 -9.54
CA GLU A 154 -0.69 -8.62 -9.24
C GLU A 154 -0.24 -8.95 -7.80
N TYR A 155 1.07 -9.23 -7.61
CA TYR A 155 1.73 -9.60 -6.32
C TYR A 155 1.46 -10.99 -5.73
N CYS A 156 0.65 -11.81 -6.39
CA CYS A 156 0.48 -13.22 -6.04
C CYS A 156 1.80 -14.01 -6.15
N SER A 157 2.16 -14.77 -5.11
CA SER A 157 3.29 -15.71 -5.16
C SER A 157 2.98 -16.98 -5.97
N ALA A 158 1.69 -17.29 -6.16
CA ALA A 158 1.18 -18.34 -7.02
C ALA A 158 -0.07 -17.82 -7.77
N THR A 159 -0.33 -18.32 -8.98
CA THR A 159 -1.50 -17.91 -9.76
C THR A 159 -2.77 -18.18 -8.95
N TYR A 160 -3.47 -17.11 -8.55
CA TYR A 160 -4.68 -17.21 -7.77
C TYR A 160 -5.89 -17.21 -8.71
N GLU A 161 -6.52 -18.36 -8.94
CA GLU A 161 -7.77 -18.39 -9.68
C GLU A 161 -8.92 -18.09 -8.71
N PHE A 162 -9.77 -17.10 -9.03
CA PHE A 162 -10.99 -16.87 -8.28
C PHE A 162 -11.77 -18.20 -8.17
N PRO A 163 -12.24 -18.60 -6.97
CA PRO A 163 -13.07 -19.78 -6.86
C PRO A 163 -14.32 -19.60 -7.74
N PRO A 164 -14.76 -20.66 -8.44
CA PRO A 164 -15.92 -20.60 -9.33
C PRO A 164 -17.24 -20.31 -8.60
#